data_AF-A0A4Y2VQF1-F1
#
_entry.id   AF-A0A4Y2VQF1-F1
#
_cell.length_a   1.000
_cell.length_b   1.000
_cell.length_c   1.000
_cell.angle_alpha   90.00
_cell.angle_beta   90.00
_cell.angle_gamma   90.00
#
_symmetry.space_group_name_H-M   'P 1'
#
loop_
_entity.id
_entity.type
_entity.pdbx_description
1 polymer ?
#
loop_
_entity_poly.entity_id
_entity_poly.type
_entity_poly.pdbx_seq_one_letter_code
_entity_poly.pdbx_strand_id
1 'polypeptide(L)'
;NTKINWNEFRNHLANCNIPNPNGIKSPADIDFFVENYENAIIEAKIAASNPITSNQIYIDPRIRKLNSERSFARRMSQKYRIPALKSIANKLNKQTNKLNDKIENENYVNTLINVNTDDGSFWNFVRPFKRKFKNIPTLKGPANIVQTDTEKANCLADSLEKQFQLNDVHRVDTEHLVNDTVRDFINSVPHKFNDIKPVNPIEITNYINKLKKKKSPGIDGISNKAIQNLPTQYFSFLAKLIENIMIFGYFPTRWKTAAVIPILKPGKDPTVPGP
;
A
#
# COMPACT_ATOMS: atom_id res chain seq x y z
N ASN A 1 5.09 9.56 0.80
CA ASN A 1 4.17 9.99 1.88
C ASN A 1 3.48 11.25 1.41
N THR A 2 2.15 11.26 1.33
CA THR A 2 1.32 12.46 1.06
C THR A 2 0.61 12.85 2.35
N LYS A 3 0.42 14.15 2.60
CA LYS A 3 -0.38 14.62 3.74
C LYS A 3 -1.77 14.94 3.19
N ILE A 4 -2.75 14.11 3.53
CA ILE A 4 -4.14 14.29 3.09
C ILE A 4 -4.79 15.38 3.95
N ASN A 5 -5.39 16.37 3.30
CA ASN A 5 -6.27 17.35 3.92
C ASN A 5 -7.68 16.74 4.10
N TRP A 6 -8.01 16.31 5.31
CA TRP A 6 -9.29 15.61 5.54
C TRP A 6 -10.54 16.46 5.36
N ASN A 7 -10.43 17.79 5.46
CA ASN A 7 -11.57 18.68 5.18
C ASN A 7 -11.84 18.75 3.69
N GLU A 8 -10.78 18.91 2.89
CA GLU A 8 -10.87 18.89 1.43
C GLU A 8 -11.33 17.52 0.90
N PHE A 9 -10.83 16.43 1.49
CA PHE A 9 -11.29 15.07 1.20
C PHE A 9 -12.80 14.92 1.39
N ARG A 10 -13.32 15.38 2.54
CA ARG A 10 -14.76 15.34 2.83
C ARG A 10 -15.57 16.23 1.89
N ASN A 11 -15.07 17.43 1.59
CA ASN A 11 -15.74 18.35 0.67
C ASN A 11 -15.83 17.78 -0.75
N HIS A 12 -14.76 17.16 -1.24
CA HIS A 12 -14.76 16.49 -2.54
C HIS A 12 -15.81 15.38 -2.58
N LEU A 13 -15.84 14.53 -1.55
CA LEU A 13 -16.82 13.43 -1.45
C LEU A 13 -18.27 13.89 -1.32
N ALA A 14 -18.51 15.07 -0.72
CA ALA A 14 -19.84 15.66 -0.64
C ALA A 14 -20.36 16.12 -2.02
N ASN A 15 -19.45 16.49 -2.92
CA ASN A 15 -19.77 16.94 -4.28
C ASN A 15 -19.74 15.80 -5.32
N CYS A 16 -19.21 14.62 -4.97
CA CYS A 16 -19.22 13.45 -5.84
C CYS A 16 -20.64 12.90 -6.00
N ASN A 17 -21.06 12.70 -7.26
CA ASN A 17 -22.33 12.05 -7.57
C ASN A 17 -22.14 10.52 -7.59
N ILE A 18 -22.47 9.86 -6.48
CA ILE A 18 -22.48 8.39 -6.41
C ILE A 18 -23.84 7.88 -6.90
N PRO A 19 -23.90 6.80 -7.70
CA PRO A 19 -25.15 6.18 -8.09
C PRO A 19 -26.05 5.91 -6.89
N ASN A 20 -27.36 6.06 -7.05
CA ASN A 20 -28.29 5.78 -5.96
C ASN A 20 -28.28 4.28 -5.62
N PRO A 21 -27.96 3.86 -4.39
CA PRO A 21 -27.90 2.44 -4.03
C PRO A 21 -29.26 1.73 -4.08
N ASN A 22 -30.38 2.48 -4.08
CA ASN A 22 -31.72 1.91 -4.32
C ASN A 22 -31.95 1.53 -5.79
N GLY A 23 -31.06 1.92 -6.70
CA GLY A 23 -31.11 1.55 -8.11
C GLY A 23 -30.52 0.16 -8.41
N ILE A 24 -29.91 -0.50 -7.43
CA ILE A 24 -29.30 -1.83 -7.59
C ILE A 24 -30.40 -2.88 -7.79
N LYS A 25 -30.43 -3.53 -8.96
CA LYS A 25 -31.43 -4.55 -9.32
C LYS A 25 -30.81 -5.86 -9.79
N SER A 26 -29.50 -5.90 -9.95
CA SER A 26 -28.75 -7.04 -10.45
C SER A 26 -27.34 -7.11 -9.86
N PRO A 27 -26.67 -8.28 -9.92
CA PRO A 27 -25.24 -8.41 -9.62
C PRO A 27 -24.33 -7.45 -10.40
N ALA A 28 -24.67 -7.12 -11.65
CA ALA A 28 -23.92 -6.17 -12.45
C ALA A 28 -24.02 -4.74 -11.88
N ASP A 29 -25.19 -4.36 -11.35
CA ASP A 29 -25.35 -3.07 -10.68
C ASP A 29 -24.55 -2.98 -9.39
N ILE A 30 -24.33 -4.10 -8.69
CA ILE A 30 -23.45 -4.16 -7.50
C ILE A 30 -22.01 -3.81 -7.91
N ASP A 31 -21.49 -4.45 -8.96
CA ASP A 31 -20.13 -4.18 -9.44
C ASP A 31 -19.97 -2.73 -9.91
N PHE A 32 -20.94 -2.22 -10.68
CA PHE A 32 -20.96 -0.83 -11.11
C PHE A 32 -21.00 0.14 -9.93
N PHE A 33 -21.85 -0.12 -8.92
CA PHE A 33 -21.93 0.71 -7.73
C PHE A 33 -20.62 0.74 -6.95
N VAL A 34 -20.01 -0.43 -6.73
CA VAL A 34 -18.74 -0.58 -5.99
C VAL A 34 -17.61 0.16 -6.71
N GLU A 35 -17.52 0.03 -8.03
CA GLU A 35 -16.54 0.76 -8.83
C GLU A 35 -16.67 2.28 -8.65
N ASN A 36 -17.88 2.84 -8.78
CA ASN A 36 -18.11 4.27 -8.58
C ASN A 36 -17.83 4.71 -7.13
N TYR A 37 -18.22 3.88 -6.15
CA TYR A 37 -17.99 4.15 -4.73
C TYR A 37 -16.49 4.19 -4.39
N GLU A 38 -15.71 3.21 -4.85
CA GLU A 38 -14.26 3.16 -4.67
C GLU A 38 -13.55 4.30 -5.41
N ASN A 39 -13.93 4.55 -6.67
CA ASN A 39 -13.33 5.61 -7.49
C ASN A 39 -13.56 6.98 -6.86
N ALA A 40 -14.76 7.27 -6.35
CA ALA A 40 -15.03 8.53 -5.64
C ALA A 40 -14.09 8.72 -4.43
N ILE A 41 -13.85 7.66 -3.66
CA ILE A 41 -12.93 7.69 -2.51
C ILE A 41 -11.48 7.91 -2.96
N ILE A 42 -11.06 7.22 -4.01
CA ILE A 42 -9.69 7.31 -4.53
C ILE A 42 -9.44 8.69 -5.14
N GLU A 43 -10.37 9.22 -5.94
CA GLU A 43 -10.30 10.55 -6.53
C GLU A 43 -10.27 11.64 -5.47
N ALA A 44 -11.17 11.58 -4.48
CA ALA A 44 -11.16 12.53 -3.37
C ALA A 44 -9.84 12.47 -2.58
N LYS A 45 -9.28 11.28 -2.39
CA LYS A 45 -7.98 11.10 -1.76
C LYS A 45 -6.87 11.74 -2.59
N ILE A 46 -6.88 11.57 -3.92
CA ILE A 46 -5.89 12.17 -4.82
C ILE A 46 -6.01 13.70 -4.81
N ALA A 47 -7.23 14.24 -4.96
CA ALA A 47 -7.50 15.67 -4.94
C ALA A 47 -7.06 16.32 -3.62
N ALA A 48 -7.38 15.70 -2.49
CA ALA A 48 -7.02 16.19 -1.16
C ALA A 48 -5.59 15.83 -0.72
N SER A 49 -4.83 15.09 -1.54
CA SER A 49 -3.45 14.75 -1.25
C SER A 49 -2.56 15.90 -1.68
N ASN A 50 -2.10 16.67 -0.70
CA ASN A 50 -0.97 17.53 -0.95
C ASN A 50 0.27 16.64 -1.13
N PRO A 51 1.04 16.80 -2.23
CA PRO A 51 2.39 16.27 -2.23
C PRO A 51 3.04 16.84 -0.97
N ILE A 52 3.55 15.96 -0.09
CA ILE A 52 4.56 16.46 0.84
C ILE A 52 5.59 17.04 -0.09
N THR A 53 5.83 18.35 0.00
CA THR A 53 6.91 19.01 -0.71
C THR A 53 8.07 18.07 -0.53
N SER A 54 8.47 17.38 -1.62
CA SER A 54 9.65 16.52 -1.63
C SER A 54 10.64 17.33 -0.84
N ASN A 55 11.10 16.85 0.34
CA ASN A 55 12.04 17.57 1.20
C ASN A 55 13.02 18.17 0.21
N GLN A 56 12.88 19.46 -0.11
CA GLN A 56 13.73 20.04 -1.14
C GLN A 56 15.05 19.90 -0.45
N ILE A 57 15.88 18.97 -0.94
CA ILE A 57 17.10 18.60 -0.25
C ILE A 57 17.75 19.95 -0.02
N TYR A 58 17.81 20.37 1.24
CA TYR A 58 18.25 21.71 1.54
C TYR A 58 19.72 21.67 1.20
N ILE A 59 20.05 22.18 0.01
CA ILE A 59 21.42 22.28 -0.43
C ILE A 59 21.91 23.61 0.10
N ASP A 60 22.84 23.55 1.05
CA ASP A 60 23.53 24.71 1.59
C ASP A 60 23.95 25.66 0.45
N PRO A 61 23.62 26.97 0.52
CA PRO A 61 23.94 27.92 -0.54
C PRO A 61 25.41 27.92 -0.96
N ARG A 62 26.33 27.63 -0.03
CA ARG A 62 27.78 27.54 -0.30
C ARG A 62 28.10 26.33 -1.18
N ILE A 63 27.47 25.18 -0.92
CA ILE A 63 27.59 23.97 -1.75
C ILE A 63 26.98 24.20 -3.14
N ARG A 64 25.84 24.90 -3.22
CA ARG A 64 25.20 25.25 -4.49
C ARG A 64 26.11 26.12 -5.34
N LYS A 65 26.77 27.12 -4.75
CA LYS A 65 27.74 27.99 -5.42
C LYS A 65 28.92 27.19 -5.98
N LEU A 66 29.57 26.37 -5.15
CA LEU A 66 30.69 25.52 -5.57
C LEU A 66 30.30 24.56 -6.71
N ASN A 67 29.10 23.97 -6.64
CA ASN A 67 28.60 23.08 -7.68
C ASN A 67 28.34 23.80 -9.01
N SER A 68 27.84 25.03 -8.97
CA SER A 68 27.66 25.87 -10.15
C SER A 68 28.99 26.18 -10.83
N GLU A 69 29.98 26.66 -10.06
CA GLU A 69 31.33 26.97 -10.53
C GLU A 69 32.04 25.72 -11.09
N ARG A 70 31.91 24.58 -10.39
CA ARG A 70 32.45 23.28 -10.84
C ARG A 70 31.83 22.86 -12.18
N SER A 71 30.51 23.00 -12.31
CA SER A 71 29.78 22.63 -13.51
C SER A 71 30.15 23.53 -14.68
N PHE A 72 30.36 24.82 -14.44
CA PHE A 72 30.90 25.75 -15.44
C PHE A 72 32.31 25.36 -15.88
N ALA A 73 33.25 25.18 -14.94
CA ALA A 73 34.63 24.78 -15.24
C ALA A 73 34.69 23.44 -16.01
N ARG A 74 33.86 22.47 -15.63
CA ARG A 74 33.75 21.18 -16.33
C ARG A 74 33.24 21.34 -17.76
N ARG A 75 32.16 22.11 -17.97
CA ARG A 75 31.60 22.38 -19.30
C ARG A 75 32.62 23.06 -20.21
N MET A 76 33.30 24.08 -19.71
CA MET A 76 34.33 24.82 -20.47
C MET A 76 35.55 23.92 -20.78
N SER A 77 36.00 23.11 -19.82
CA SER A 77 37.08 22.14 -20.06
C SER A 77 36.73 21.12 -21.13
N GLN A 78 35.49 20.62 -21.16
CA GLN A 78 35.03 19.67 -22.18
C GLN A 78 34.93 20.32 -23.57
N LYS A 79 34.37 21.53 -23.64
CA LYS A 79 34.18 22.26 -24.91
C LYS A 79 35.51 22.66 -25.56
N TYR A 80 36.43 23.21 -24.78
CA TYR A 80 37.68 23.80 -25.28
C TYR A 80 38.91 22.90 -25.04
N ARG A 81 38.72 21.71 -24.43
CA ARG A 81 39.78 20.73 -24.10
C ARG A 81 40.93 21.31 -23.26
N ILE A 82 40.65 22.30 -22.42
CA ILE A 82 41.65 22.97 -21.57
C ILE A 82 41.91 22.17 -20.28
N PRO A 83 43.13 21.64 -20.05
CA PRO A 83 43.46 20.84 -18.87
C PRO A 83 43.43 21.65 -17.55
N ALA A 84 43.80 22.93 -17.59
CA ALA A 84 43.75 23.81 -16.43
C ALA A 84 42.33 23.92 -15.83
N LEU A 85 41.31 24.02 -16.70
CA LEU A 85 39.90 24.05 -16.29
C LEU A 85 39.44 22.71 -15.68
N LYS A 86 39.98 21.57 -16.16
CA LYS A 86 39.74 20.25 -15.54
C LYS A 86 40.31 20.20 -14.12
N SER A 87 41.52 20.73 -13.93
CA SER A 87 42.14 20.84 -12.60
C SER A 87 41.31 21.71 -11.64
N ILE A 88 40.80 22.86 -12.12
CA ILE A 88 39.91 23.74 -11.36
C ILE A 88 38.61 23.00 -10.98
N ALA A 89 37.97 22.29 -11.91
CA ALA A 89 36.76 21.52 -11.63
C ALA A 89 37.03 20.43 -10.56
N ASN A 90 38.17 19.74 -10.63
CA ASN A 90 38.57 18.75 -9.63
C ASN A 90 38.81 19.38 -8.25
N LYS A 91 39.44 20.56 -8.20
CA LYS A 91 39.65 21.33 -6.96
C LYS A 91 38.32 21.74 -6.33
N LEU A 92 37.39 22.28 -7.12
CA LEU A 92 36.05 22.65 -6.67
C LEU A 92 35.25 21.43 -6.19
N ASN A 93 35.42 20.26 -6.83
CA ASN A 93 34.82 19.01 -6.37
C ASN A 93 35.36 18.58 -5.00
N LYS A 94 36.68 18.65 -4.79
CA LYS A 94 37.29 18.38 -3.48
C LYS A 94 36.80 19.34 -2.40
N GLN A 95 36.68 20.64 -2.72
CA GLN A 95 36.14 21.64 -1.81
C GLN A 95 34.66 21.38 -1.47
N THR A 96 33.86 20.98 -2.45
CA THR A 96 32.45 20.61 -2.26
C THR A 96 32.33 19.43 -1.29
N ASN A 97 33.09 18.36 -1.51
CA ASN A 97 33.08 17.19 -0.64
C ASN A 97 33.51 17.56 0.79
N LYS A 98 34.62 18.28 0.95
CA LYS A 98 35.11 18.72 2.27
C LYS A 98 34.09 19.59 3.02
N LEU A 99 33.38 20.45 2.30
CA LEU A 99 32.35 21.29 2.91
C LEU A 99 31.10 20.48 3.27
N ASN A 100 30.69 19.51 2.43
CA ASN A 100 29.62 18.58 2.76
C ASN A 100 29.96 17.78 4.02
N ASP A 101 31.15 17.17 4.09
CA ASP A 101 31.58 16.39 5.26
C ASP A 101 31.54 17.23 6.54
N LYS A 102 31.94 18.51 6.44
CA LYS A 102 31.89 19.45 7.56
C LYS A 102 30.45 19.74 8.00
N ILE A 103 29.55 20.03 7.06
CA ILE A 103 28.14 20.31 7.35
C ILE A 103 27.45 19.07 7.93
N GLU A 104 27.71 17.88 7.38
CA GLU A 104 27.16 16.63 7.88
C GLU A 104 27.63 16.35 9.32
N ASN A 105 28.91 16.56 9.60
CA ASN A 105 29.45 16.39 10.95
C ASN A 105 28.87 17.42 11.94
N GLU A 106 28.77 18.69 11.56
CA GLU A 106 28.13 19.74 12.38
C GLU A 106 26.66 19.40 12.68
N ASN A 107 25.91 18.97 11.66
CA ASN A 107 24.52 18.54 11.83
C ASN A 107 24.40 17.32 12.75
N TYR A 108 25.32 16.36 12.64
CA TYR A 108 25.36 15.18 13.50
C TYR A 108 25.66 15.55 14.95
N VAL A 109 26.67 16.38 15.20
CA VAL A 109 27.00 16.88 16.55
C VAL A 109 25.83 17.66 17.14
N ASN A 110 25.22 18.57 16.36
CA ASN A 110 24.02 19.30 16.80
C ASN A 110 22.87 18.34 17.13
N THR A 111 22.69 17.27 16.36
CA THR A 111 21.68 16.25 16.68
C THR A 111 22.01 15.56 18.00
N LEU A 112 23.26 15.18 18.24
CA LEU A 112 23.68 14.55 19.50
C LEU A 112 23.46 15.45 20.72
N ILE A 113 23.74 16.75 20.60
CA ILE A 113 23.56 17.72 21.69
C ILE A 113 22.08 17.93 22.02
N ASN A 114 21.22 17.98 20.99
CA ASN A 114 19.80 18.31 21.14
C ASN A 114 18.90 17.10 21.41
N VAL A 115 19.42 15.87 21.31
CA VAL A 115 18.65 14.66 21.58
C VAL A 115 18.35 14.55 23.08
N ASN A 116 17.06 14.40 23.41
CA ASN A 116 16.56 14.23 24.77
C ASN A 116 15.75 12.92 24.91
N THR A 117 15.68 12.40 26.14
CA THR A 117 14.90 11.21 26.52
C THR A 117 13.41 11.51 26.69
N ASP A 118 13.03 12.74 27.00
CA ASP A 118 11.65 13.07 27.42
C ASP A 118 10.69 13.34 26.25
N ASP A 119 11.20 13.83 25.12
CA ASP A 119 10.40 14.25 23.96
C ASP A 119 10.35 13.21 22.82
N GLY A 120 10.99 12.06 23.02
CA GLY A 120 11.09 10.98 22.05
C GLY A 120 12.11 11.22 20.91
N SER A 121 12.85 12.32 20.90
CA SER A 121 13.91 12.60 19.93
C SER A 121 15.04 11.56 20.00
N PHE A 122 15.41 11.10 21.20
CA PHE A 122 16.33 9.97 21.40
C PHE A 122 15.86 8.70 20.68
N TRP A 123 14.59 8.35 20.81
CA TRP A 123 14.05 7.16 20.16
C TRP A 123 14.02 7.30 18.63
N ASN A 124 13.78 8.50 18.11
CA ASN A 124 13.86 8.76 16.68
C ASN A 124 15.30 8.66 16.16
N PHE A 125 16.28 9.15 16.92
CA PHE A 125 17.71 9.01 16.61
C PHE A 125 18.18 7.55 16.63
N VAL A 126 17.78 6.78 17.65
CA VAL A 126 18.25 5.39 17.84
C VAL A 126 17.55 4.39 16.90
N ARG A 127 16.30 4.65 16.51
CA ARG A 127 15.45 3.70 15.75
C ARG A 127 16.06 3.25 14.41
N PRO A 128 16.68 4.11 13.59
CA PRO A 128 17.39 3.68 12.38
C PRO A 128 18.52 2.69 12.64
N PHE A 129 19.33 2.89 13.69
CA PHE A 129 20.44 1.99 14.04
C PHE A 129 19.95 0.59 14.48
N LYS A 130 18.73 0.50 15.00
CA LYS A 130 18.09 -0.77 15.38
C LYS A 130 17.42 -1.50 14.21
N ARG A 131 17.22 -0.85 13.06
CA ARG A 131 16.59 -1.48 11.90
C ARG A 131 17.57 -2.44 11.22
N LYS A 132 17.40 -3.74 11.49
CA LYS A 132 18.00 -4.78 10.65
C LYS A 132 17.20 -4.87 9.35
N PHE A 133 17.74 -4.38 8.25
CA PHE A 133 17.16 -4.64 6.94
C PHE A 133 17.34 -6.12 6.62
N LYS A 134 16.24 -6.86 6.53
CA LYS A 134 16.26 -8.28 6.13
C LYS A 134 15.93 -8.34 4.65
N ASN A 135 16.95 -8.57 3.82
CA ASN A 135 16.71 -8.96 2.44
C ASN A 135 16.01 -10.32 2.42
N ILE A 136 15.04 -10.48 1.52
CA ILE A 136 14.55 -11.82 1.18
C ILE A 136 15.74 -12.55 0.55
N PRO A 137 16.23 -13.65 1.15
CA PRO A 137 17.38 -14.35 0.62
C PRO A 137 17.05 -14.99 -0.73
N THR A 138 18.06 -15.58 -1.35
CA THR A 138 17.83 -16.42 -2.53
C THR A 138 16.94 -17.61 -2.15
N LEU A 139 15.94 -17.89 -2.98
CA LEU A 139 15.03 -19.00 -2.77
C LEU A 139 15.52 -20.23 -3.54
N LYS A 140 15.32 -21.41 -2.97
CA LYS A 140 15.50 -22.69 -3.64
C LYS A 140 14.22 -22.97 -4.43
N GLY A 141 14.23 -22.59 -5.71
CA GLY A 141 13.15 -22.93 -6.62
C GLY A 141 13.15 -24.42 -6.96
N PRO A 142 12.14 -24.90 -7.71
CA PRO A 142 12.01 -26.31 -8.06
C PRO A 142 13.21 -26.88 -8.81
N ALA A 143 13.84 -26.06 -9.65
CA ALA A 143 15.00 -26.45 -10.46
C ALA A 143 16.26 -25.61 -10.17
N ASN A 144 16.10 -24.33 -9.79
CA ASN A 144 17.19 -23.34 -9.80
C ASN A 144 17.18 -22.49 -8.51
N ILE A 145 18.32 -21.86 -8.23
CA ILE A 145 18.39 -20.78 -7.23
C ILE A 145 17.76 -19.53 -7.83
N VAL A 146 16.77 -18.99 -7.13
CA VAL A 146 15.97 -17.84 -7.53
C VAL A 146 16.49 -16.58 -6.84
N GLN A 147 16.83 -15.55 -7.64
CA GLN A 147 17.54 -14.37 -7.14
C GLN A 147 16.77 -13.07 -7.31
N THR A 148 16.07 -12.88 -8.43
CA THR A 148 15.32 -11.65 -8.69
C THR A 148 14.00 -11.63 -7.94
N ASP A 149 13.48 -10.44 -7.63
CA ASP A 149 12.22 -10.32 -6.87
C ASP A 149 11.02 -10.90 -7.63
N THR A 150 11.01 -10.77 -8.96
CA THR A 150 9.99 -11.38 -9.83
C THR A 150 10.05 -12.90 -9.78
N GLU A 151 11.24 -13.49 -9.93
CA GLU A 151 11.40 -14.94 -9.81
C GLU A 151 11.01 -15.43 -8.41
N LYS A 152 11.36 -14.68 -7.35
CA LYS A 152 10.99 -15.01 -5.97
C LYS A 152 9.48 -15.02 -5.78
N ALA A 153 8.78 -14.02 -6.32
CA ALA A 153 7.33 -13.94 -6.28
C ALA A 153 6.67 -15.16 -6.98
N ASN A 154 7.14 -15.50 -8.19
CA ASN A 154 6.66 -16.68 -8.92
C ASN A 154 6.95 -17.97 -8.16
N CYS A 155 8.15 -18.12 -7.62
CA CYS A 155 8.53 -19.30 -6.83
C CYS A 155 7.64 -19.49 -5.59
N LEU A 156 7.23 -18.40 -4.93
CA LEU A 156 6.28 -18.44 -3.82
C LEU A 156 4.86 -18.75 -4.31
N ALA A 157 4.44 -18.19 -5.45
CA ALA A 157 3.14 -18.49 -6.05
C ALA A 157 3.00 -19.98 -6.40
N ASP A 158 4.00 -20.57 -7.06
CA ASP A 158 4.03 -22.01 -7.39
C ASP A 158 3.93 -22.89 -6.13
N SER A 159 4.62 -22.48 -5.05
CA SER A 159 4.57 -23.21 -3.78
C SER A 159 3.18 -23.14 -3.14
N LEU A 160 2.53 -21.98 -3.18
CA LEU A 160 1.17 -21.81 -2.67
C LEU A 160 0.16 -22.57 -3.53
N GLU A 161 0.25 -22.51 -4.86
CA GLU A 161 -0.63 -23.25 -5.77
C GLU A 161 -0.60 -24.75 -5.47
N LYS A 162 0.59 -25.33 -5.29
CA LYS A 162 0.76 -26.75 -4.90
C LYS A 162 0.16 -27.07 -3.53
N GLN A 163 0.19 -26.13 -2.58
CA GLN A 163 -0.36 -26.34 -1.24
C GLN A 163 -1.88 -26.22 -1.19
N PHE A 164 -2.47 -25.38 -2.06
CA PHE A 164 -3.92 -25.14 -2.12
C PHE A 164 -4.60 -25.94 -3.23
N GLN A 165 -4.11 -27.14 -3.51
CA GLN A 165 -4.81 -28.09 -4.37
C GLN A 165 -5.98 -28.73 -3.63
N LEU A 166 -6.98 -29.17 -4.38
CA LEU A 166 -8.07 -29.98 -3.83
C LEU A 166 -7.49 -31.23 -3.17
N ASN A 167 -8.00 -31.56 -1.98
CA ASN A 167 -7.66 -32.82 -1.34
C ASN A 167 -8.12 -33.96 -2.25
N ASP A 168 -7.25 -34.95 -2.46
CA ASP A 168 -7.62 -36.17 -3.17
C ASP A 168 -8.52 -37.03 -2.25
N VAL A 169 -9.83 -36.83 -2.38
CA VAL A 169 -10.83 -37.70 -1.76
C VAL A 169 -10.98 -38.92 -2.65
N HIS A 170 -10.12 -39.93 -2.47
CA HIS A 170 -10.10 -41.20 -3.21
C HIS A 170 -11.41 -42.04 -3.13
N ARG A 171 -12.53 -41.47 -2.70
CA ARG A 171 -13.81 -42.16 -2.46
C ARG A 171 -14.91 -41.53 -3.30
N VAL A 172 -15.18 -42.17 -4.44
CA VAL A 172 -16.24 -41.80 -5.39
C VAL A 172 -17.61 -41.66 -4.70
N ASP A 173 -17.93 -42.51 -3.71
CA ASP A 173 -19.17 -42.42 -2.94
C ASP A 173 -19.31 -41.10 -2.15
N THR A 174 -18.18 -40.61 -1.60
CA THR A 174 -18.16 -39.35 -0.86
C THR A 174 -18.33 -38.16 -1.79
N GLU A 175 -17.71 -38.22 -2.97
CA GLU A 175 -17.88 -37.19 -4.00
C GLU A 175 -19.32 -37.12 -4.51
N HIS A 176 -19.94 -38.27 -4.81
CA HIS A 176 -21.36 -38.32 -5.18
C HIS A 176 -22.26 -37.76 -4.09
N LEU A 177 -22.09 -38.19 -2.83
CA LEU A 177 -22.89 -37.67 -1.72
C LEU A 177 -22.73 -36.16 -1.55
N VAL A 178 -21.50 -35.63 -1.66
CA VAL A 178 -21.26 -34.18 -1.58
C VAL A 178 -21.90 -33.45 -2.75
N ASN A 179 -21.74 -33.96 -3.98
CA ASN A 179 -22.31 -33.34 -5.17
C ASN A 179 -23.85 -33.34 -5.14
N ASP A 180 -24.45 -34.44 -4.73
CA ASP A 180 -25.91 -34.58 -4.60
C ASP A 180 -26.43 -33.65 -3.50
N THR A 181 -25.80 -33.63 -2.31
CA THR A 181 -26.20 -32.73 -1.21
C THR A 181 -26.03 -31.26 -1.57
N VAL A 182 -24.97 -30.87 -2.27
CA VAL A 182 -24.76 -29.49 -2.76
C VAL A 182 -25.80 -29.13 -3.82
N ARG A 183 -26.08 -30.03 -4.77
CA ARG A 183 -27.09 -29.82 -5.80
C ARG A 183 -28.49 -29.67 -5.19
N ASP A 184 -28.85 -30.54 -4.25
CA ASP A 184 -30.11 -30.47 -3.53
C ASP A 184 -30.22 -29.18 -2.70
N PHE A 185 -29.14 -28.78 -2.03
CA PHE A 185 -29.08 -27.51 -1.31
C PHE A 185 -29.30 -26.31 -2.26
N ILE A 186 -28.58 -26.25 -3.37
CA ILE A 186 -28.71 -25.15 -4.35
C ILE A 186 -30.14 -25.11 -4.93
N ASN A 187 -30.73 -26.27 -5.23
CA ASN A 187 -32.08 -26.35 -5.80
C ASN A 187 -33.19 -26.06 -4.78
N SER A 188 -32.95 -26.32 -3.49
CA SER A 188 -33.94 -26.15 -2.41
C SER A 188 -33.95 -24.75 -1.80
N VAL A 189 -32.85 -23.99 -1.89
CA VAL A 189 -32.75 -22.66 -1.31
C VAL A 189 -33.28 -21.60 -2.28
N PRO A 190 -34.26 -20.76 -1.89
CA PRO A 190 -34.70 -19.64 -2.71
C PRO A 190 -33.53 -18.70 -2.99
N HIS A 191 -33.26 -18.41 -4.26
CA HIS A 191 -32.17 -17.52 -4.68
C HIS A 191 -32.42 -16.03 -4.35
N LYS A 192 -33.43 -15.74 -3.51
CA LYS A 192 -33.77 -14.41 -3.02
C LYS A 192 -34.03 -14.50 -1.52
N PHE A 193 -33.06 -14.00 -0.76
CA PHE A 193 -33.18 -13.87 0.69
C PHE A 193 -34.01 -12.61 1.01
N ASN A 194 -35.33 -12.74 1.00
CA ASN A 194 -36.21 -11.60 1.27
C ASN A 194 -36.30 -11.25 2.78
N ASP A 195 -35.88 -12.17 3.65
CA ASP A 195 -35.95 -12.02 5.12
C ASP A 195 -34.66 -11.45 5.73
N ILE A 196 -33.86 -10.72 4.95
CA ILE A 196 -32.65 -10.08 5.47
C ILE A 196 -33.03 -8.84 6.28
N LYS A 197 -32.63 -8.82 7.55
CA LYS A 197 -32.75 -7.63 8.38
C LYS A 197 -31.96 -6.47 7.76
N PRO A 198 -32.56 -5.27 7.60
CA PRO A 198 -31.84 -4.11 7.11
C PRO A 198 -30.57 -3.82 7.92
N VAL A 199 -29.47 -3.56 7.22
CA VAL A 199 -28.18 -3.22 7.85
C VAL A 199 -28.29 -1.83 8.46
N ASN A 200 -27.98 -1.70 9.76
CA ASN A 200 -28.05 -0.42 10.45
C ASN A 200 -26.78 0.43 10.19
N PRO A 201 -26.89 1.65 9.62
CA PRO A 201 -25.73 2.52 9.40
C PRO A 201 -24.95 2.88 10.69
N ILE A 202 -25.62 2.87 11.85
CA ILE A 202 -24.97 3.08 13.16
C ILE A 202 -24.01 1.94 13.47
N GLU A 203 -24.39 0.71 13.14
CA GLU A 203 -23.54 -0.47 13.33
C GLU A 203 -22.28 -0.38 12.46
N ILE A 204 -22.42 0.02 11.20
CA ILE A 204 -21.30 0.28 10.29
C ILE A 204 -20.36 1.34 10.87
N THR A 205 -20.91 2.44 11.36
CA THR A 205 -20.13 3.52 11.98
C THR A 205 -19.31 2.99 13.17
N ASN A 206 -19.92 2.15 14.02
CA ASN A 206 -19.24 1.52 15.15
C ASN A 206 -18.08 0.61 14.73
N TYR A 207 -18.24 -0.16 13.66
CA TYR A 207 -17.14 -0.99 13.12
C TYR A 207 -16.04 -0.15 12.50
N ILE A 208 -16.38 0.89 11.73
CA ILE A 208 -15.41 1.79 11.10
C ILE A 208 -14.56 2.50 12.17
N ASN A 209 -15.16 2.94 13.26
CA ASN A 209 -14.45 3.57 14.37
C ASN A 209 -13.46 2.62 15.07
N LYS A 210 -13.72 1.31 15.06
CA LYS A 210 -12.82 0.29 15.61
C LYS A 210 -11.64 -0.06 14.69
N LEU A 211 -11.64 0.39 13.43
CA LEU A 211 -10.56 0.09 12.49
C LEU A 211 -9.21 0.66 12.97
N LYS A 212 -8.15 -0.15 12.89
CA LYS A 212 -6.80 0.28 13.25
C LYS A 212 -6.22 1.16 12.13
N LYS A 213 -6.02 2.45 12.39
CA LYS A 213 -5.55 3.48 11.44
C LYS A 213 -4.25 3.14 10.70
N LYS A 214 -3.35 2.35 11.30
CA LYS A 214 -2.01 2.02 10.78
C LYS A 214 -1.94 0.68 10.03
N LYS A 215 -3.08 0.05 9.75
CA LYS A 215 -3.11 -1.16 8.92
C LYS A 215 -2.87 -0.80 7.45
N SER A 216 -2.27 -1.74 6.71
CA SER A 216 -2.05 -1.59 5.28
C SER A 216 -3.39 -1.53 4.54
N PRO A 217 -3.54 -0.68 3.52
CA PRO A 217 -4.67 -0.77 2.60
C PRO A 217 -4.63 -2.08 1.80
N GLY A 218 -5.75 -2.42 1.17
CA GLY A 218 -5.84 -3.49 0.20
C GLY A 218 -5.27 -3.08 -1.16
N ILE A 219 -5.58 -3.87 -2.20
CA ILE A 219 -5.17 -3.59 -3.59
C ILE A 219 -5.81 -2.30 -4.14
N ASP A 220 -6.92 -1.87 -3.57
CA ASP A 220 -7.63 -0.61 -3.84
C ASP A 220 -6.84 0.65 -3.39
N GLY A 221 -5.85 0.49 -2.51
CA GLY A 221 -5.12 1.61 -1.91
C GLY A 221 -5.95 2.46 -0.92
N ILE A 222 -7.14 2.01 -0.51
CA ILE A 222 -8.01 2.72 0.45
C ILE A 222 -7.60 2.34 1.87
N SER A 223 -7.07 3.31 2.62
CA SER A 223 -6.59 3.06 3.99
C SER A 223 -7.73 3.12 5.02
N ASN A 224 -7.59 2.39 6.13
CA ASN A 224 -8.51 2.52 7.27
C ASN A 224 -8.68 3.97 7.76
N LYS A 225 -7.64 4.78 7.64
CA LYS A 225 -7.71 6.20 8.00
C LYS A 225 -8.60 6.99 7.02
N ALA A 226 -8.61 6.64 5.74
CA ALA A 226 -9.52 7.23 4.75
C ALA A 226 -10.97 6.80 5.01
N ILE A 227 -11.21 5.51 5.28
CA ILE A 227 -12.54 4.97 5.63
C ILE A 227 -13.12 5.69 6.86
N GLN A 228 -12.30 5.94 7.89
CA GLN A 228 -12.70 6.69 9.08
C GLN A 228 -12.98 8.18 8.85
N ASN A 229 -12.61 8.74 7.69
CA ASN A 229 -12.87 10.14 7.34
C ASN A 229 -13.96 10.28 6.27
N LEU A 230 -14.63 9.19 5.87
CA LEU A 230 -15.76 9.27 4.94
C LEU A 230 -16.91 10.06 5.57
N PRO A 231 -17.67 10.85 4.77
CA PRO A 231 -18.91 11.48 5.23
C PRO A 231 -19.98 10.45 5.61
N THR A 232 -20.88 10.78 6.53
CA THR A 232 -21.91 9.87 7.04
C THR A 232 -22.78 9.24 5.94
N GLN A 233 -23.06 9.97 4.85
CA GLN A 233 -23.82 9.43 3.71
C GLN A 233 -23.19 8.17 3.09
N TYR A 234 -21.85 8.08 3.09
CA TYR A 234 -21.13 6.92 2.57
C TYR A 234 -21.32 5.67 3.42
N PHE A 235 -21.67 5.83 4.71
CA PHE A 235 -22.00 4.70 5.58
C PHE A 235 -23.40 4.16 5.28
N SER A 236 -24.36 5.04 4.97
CA SER A 236 -25.69 4.65 4.50
C SER A 236 -25.63 3.93 3.15
N PHE A 237 -24.78 4.42 2.24
CA PHE A 237 -24.50 3.76 0.95
C PHE A 237 -23.91 2.37 1.14
N LEU A 238 -22.92 2.22 2.04
CA LEU A 238 -22.34 0.93 2.36
C LEU A 238 -23.35 -0.02 3.01
N ALA A 239 -24.24 0.46 3.87
CA ALA A 239 -25.32 -0.35 4.45
C ALA A 239 -26.22 -0.94 3.36
N LYS A 240 -26.65 -0.10 2.42
CA LYS A 240 -27.52 -0.54 1.33
C LYS A 240 -26.80 -1.47 0.36
N LEU A 241 -25.50 -1.24 0.11
CA LEU A 241 -24.68 -2.15 -0.68
C LEU A 241 -24.59 -3.54 -0.02
N ILE A 242 -24.31 -3.62 1.29
CA ILE A 242 -24.25 -4.89 2.02
C ILE A 242 -25.60 -5.62 1.98
N GLU A 243 -26.70 -4.90 2.17
CA GLU A 243 -28.05 -5.47 2.03
C GLU A 243 -28.26 -6.10 0.64
N ASN A 244 -27.90 -5.39 -0.44
CA ASN A 244 -27.99 -5.93 -1.79
C ASN A 244 -27.07 -7.13 -2.03
N ILE A 245 -25.82 -7.10 -1.55
CA ILE A 245 -24.89 -8.24 -1.62
C ILE A 245 -25.54 -9.49 -1.00
N MET A 246 -26.20 -9.34 0.15
CA MET A 246 -26.88 -10.42 0.83
C MET A 246 -28.14 -10.88 0.07
N ILE A 247 -28.97 -9.95 -0.44
CA ILE A 247 -30.19 -10.27 -1.21
C ILE A 247 -29.87 -11.07 -2.47
N PHE A 248 -28.85 -10.64 -3.22
CA PHE A 248 -28.44 -11.28 -4.47
C PHE A 248 -27.48 -12.45 -4.27
N GLY A 249 -27.00 -12.69 -3.04
CA GLY A 249 -25.96 -13.69 -2.78
C GLY A 249 -24.68 -13.45 -3.58
N TYR A 250 -24.36 -12.19 -3.89
CA TYR A 250 -23.30 -11.82 -4.83
C TYR A 250 -22.31 -10.86 -4.21
N PHE A 251 -21.06 -11.30 -4.06
CA PHE A 251 -19.96 -10.42 -3.71
C PHE A 251 -19.43 -9.66 -4.93
N PRO A 252 -19.06 -8.38 -4.79
CA PRO A 252 -18.45 -7.61 -5.87
C PRO A 252 -17.16 -8.29 -6.37
N THR A 253 -16.96 -8.30 -7.68
CA THR A 253 -15.79 -8.94 -8.31
C THR A 253 -14.48 -8.30 -7.84
N ARG A 254 -14.46 -6.98 -7.66
CA ARG A 254 -13.29 -6.25 -7.15
C ARG A 254 -12.86 -6.71 -5.75
N TRP A 255 -13.80 -7.15 -4.92
CA TRP A 255 -13.55 -7.64 -3.56
C TRP A 255 -13.13 -9.13 -3.51
N LYS A 256 -13.23 -9.86 -4.63
CA LYS A 256 -12.76 -11.25 -4.73
C LYS A 256 -11.27 -11.35 -5.00
N THR A 257 -10.61 -10.24 -5.33
CA THR A 257 -9.17 -10.20 -5.61
C THR A 257 -8.41 -9.66 -4.40
N ALA A 258 -7.33 -10.34 -4.02
CA ALA A 258 -6.47 -9.91 -2.91
C ALA A 258 -4.99 -9.95 -3.30
N ALA A 259 -4.21 -9.04 -2.71
CA ALA A 259 -2.75 -9.10 -2.78
C ALA A 259 -2.22 -10.07 -1.71
N VAL A 260 -1.52 -11.12 -2.14
CA VAL A 260 -0.88 -12.08 -1.23
C VAL A 260 0.54 -11.62 -0.93
N ILE A 261 0.83 -11.34 0.34
CA ILE A 261 2.16 -10.93 0.80
C ILE A 261 2.67 -11.98 1.79
N PRO A 262 3.57 -12.89 1.36
CA PRO A 262 4.13 -13.91 2.24
C PRO A 262 4.97 -13.29 3.37
N ILE A 263 4.74 -13.75 4.60
CA ILE A 263 5.50 -13.33 5.78
C ILE A 263 6.26 -14.54 6.30
N LEU A 264 7.60 -14.44 6.32
CA LEU A 264 8.45 -15.48 6.91
C LEU A 264 8.14 -15.64 8.40
N LYS A 265 7.68 -16.82 8.78
CA LYS A 265 7.45 -17.17 10.19
C LYS A 265 8.79 -17.28 10.95
N PRO A 266 8.83 -16.89 12.24
CA PRO A 266 10.02 -17.09 13.07
C PRO A 266 10.46 -18.56 13.10
N GLY A 267 11.77 -18.82 12.99
CA GLY A 267 12.35 -20.17 13.10
C GLY A 267 12.31 -21.03 11.84
N LYS A 268 11.72 -20.55 10.73
CA LYS A 268 11.71 -21.27 9.45
C LYS A 268 12.94 -20.92 8.60
N ASP A 269 13.40 -21.88 7.78
CA ASP A 269 14.46 -21.66 6.80
C ASP A 269 13.98 -20.63 5.75
N PRO A 270 14.63 -19.47 5.64
CA PRO A 270 14.17 -18.42 4.74
C PRO A 270 14.46 -18.70 3.27
N THR A 271 15.22 -19.75 2.94
CA THR A 271 15.56 -20.14 1.57
C THR A 271 14.58 -21.13 0.95
N VAL A 272 13.73 -21.77 1.76
CA VAL A 272 12.79 -22.80 1.30
C VAL A 272 11.38 -22.23 1.25
N PRO A 273 10.76 -22.15 0.06
CA PRO A 273 9.37 -21.73 -0.07
C PRO A 273 8.45 -22.88 0.36
N GLY A 274 8.03 -22.88 1.62
CA GLY A 274 7.14 -23.89 2.22
C GLY A 274 6.43 -23.40 3.49
N PRO A 275 5.50 -24.20 4.06
CA PRO A 275 4.67 -23.80 5.21
C PRO A 275 5.41 -23.61 6.55
#